data_AF-A0A2N2E1I6-F1
#
_entry.id   AF-A0A2N2E1I6-F1
#
_cell.length_a   1.000
_cell.length_b   1.000
_cell.length_c   1.000
_cell.angle_alpha   90.00
_cell.angle_beta   90.00
_cell.angle_gamma   90.00
#
_symmetry.space_group_name_H-M   'P 1'
#
loop_
_entity.id
_entity.type
_entity.pdbx_description
1 polymer ?
#
loop_
_entity_poly.entity_id
_entity_poly.type
_entity_poly.pdbx_seq_one_letter_code
_entity_poly.pdbx_strand_id
1 'polypeptide(L)'
;MKMPKSKNGTIRESFELKEISLTDRDLYFDYMKISEFPTNVFSWYFPYLWSSSQSSIRKIRWSMFDDMLVTFAHTRRDILYLWCLPFGPGGLEKVIEVLYQSLKYCTQWNKEKGFKPMVRTINNPQLEYLQKYSNFSKLFYTKRLNGIERLHSMKNLLTLPGRDFGKIRNKMRKFHKNQPEALLREFEQQDYDALLELQDYWNNTTGKKYKRIYDSVRYCETIKHFQKLQHLILVME
;
A
#
# COMPACT_ATOMS: atom_id res chain seq x y z
N MET A 1 -0.84 33.03 20.49
CA MET A 1 -0.36 31.81 21.17
C MET A 1 1.03 31.50 20.64
N LYS A 2 2.08 31.68 21.46
CA LYS A 2 3.48 31.54 21.02
C LYS A 2 3.82 30.05 20.97
N MET A 3 4.22 29.55 19.79
CA MET A 3 4.78 28.20 19.68
C MET A 3 6.03 28.09 20.57
N PRO A 4 6.25 26.94 21.23
CA PRO A 4 7.49 26.70 21.94
C PRO A 4 8.64 26.76 20.93
N LYS A 5 9.57 27.70 21.15
CA LYS A 5 10.84 27.73 20.43
C LYS A 5 11.59 26.45 20.80
N SER A 6 11.64 25.49 19.88
CA SER A 6 12.59 24.38 19.94
C SER A 6 14.00 24.97 19.97
N LYS A 7 14.61 24.97 21.15
CA LYS A 7 16.03 25.25 21.33
C LYS A 7 16.78 23.99 20.89
N ASN A 8 17.63 24.15 19.88
CA ASN A 8 18.57 23.18 19.31
C ASN A 8 17.96 22.20 18.29
N GLY A 9 18.29 22.46 17.01
CA GLY A 9 18.03 21.60 15.86
C GLY A 9 18.91 20.36 15.82
N THR A 10 18.90 19.57 16.89
CA THR A 10 19.45 18.21 16.91
C THR A 10 18.26 17.27 16.72
N ILE A 11 18.28 16.44 15.67
CA ILE A 11 17.32 15.34 15.56
C ILE A 11 17.51 14.48 16.80
N ARG A 12 16.56 14.50 17.73
CA ARG A 12 16.72 13.90 19.05
C ARG A 12 16.68 12.37 19.02
N GLU A 13 16.17 11.74 17.96
CA GLU A 13 15.92 10.30 17.95
C GLU A 13 16.25 9.68 16.60
N SER A 14 17.08 8.64 16.63
CA SER A 14 17.34 7.74 15.50
C SER A 14 16.18 6.74 15.38
N PHE A 15 15.61 6.59 14.19
CA PHE A 15 14.62 5.54 13.94
C PHE A 15 15.28 4.15 13.97
N GLU A 16 14.79 3.26 14.82
CA GLU A 16 15.18 1.84 14.80
C GLU A 16 14.35 1.12 13.73
N LEU A 17 14.95 0.94 12.55
CA LEU A 17 14.24 0.35 11.40
C LEU A 17 14.20 -1.18 11.48
N LYS A 18 12.99 -1.73 11.60
CA LYS A 18 12.71 -3.17 11.56
C LYS A 18 12.21 -3.57 10.17
N GLU A 19 12.69 -4.69 9.61
CA GLU A 19 12.17 -5.20 8.34
C GLU A 19 10.76 -5.77 8.55
N ILE A 20 9.84 -5.48 7.63
CA ILE A 20 8.47 -6.00 7.72
C ILE A 20 8.48 -7.53 7.56
N SER A 21 7.73 -8.19 8.42
CA SER A 21 7.59 -9.65 8.47
C SER A 21 6.11 -10.03 8.55
N LEU A 22 5.78 -11.30 8.29
CA LEU A 22 4.39 -11.78 8.37
C LEU A 22 3.79 -11.62 9.78
N THR A 23 4.60 -11.61 10.83
CA THR A 23 4.14 -11.42 12.22
C THR A 23 3.72 -9.98 12.51
N ASP A 24 4.11 -9.02 11.67
CA ASP A 24 3.73 -7.61 11.82
C ASP A 24 2.33 -7.30 11.29
N ARG A 25 1.60 -8.31 10.80
CA ARG A 25 0.28 -8.14 10.21
C ARG A 25 -0.66 -7.39 11.15
N ASP A 26 -0.86 -7.94 12.35
CA ASP A 26 -1.86 -7.43 13.27
C ASP A 26 -1.48 -6.05 13.79
N LEU A 27 -0.16 -5.78 13.98
CA LEU A 27 0.37 -4.45 14.26
C LEU A 27 -0.13 -3.41 13.23
N TYR A 28 0.01 -3.70 11.93
CA TYR A 28 -0.45 -2.77 10.89
C TYR A 28 -1.97 -2.59 10.91
N PHE A 29 -2.74 -3.66 11.06
CA PHE A 29 -4.19 -3.58 11.11
C PHE A 29 -4.69 -2.77 12.31
N ASP A 30 -4.10 -2.98 13.48
CA ASP A 30 -4.45 -2.26 14.70
C ASP A 30 -4.14 -0.77 14.56
N TYR A 31 -2.96 -0.42 14.05
CA TYR A 31 -2.57 0.97 13.85
C TYR A 31 -3.40 1.68 12.77
N MET A 32 -3.75 0.98 11.69
CA MET A 32 -4.67 1.53 10.68
C MET A 32 -6.07 1.77 11.24
N LYS A 33 -6.54 0.90 12.17
CA LYS A 33 -7.87 0.98 12.78
C LYS A 33 -7.98 2.14 13.79
N ILE A 34 -6.93 2.41 14.56
CA ILE A 34 -6.91 3.51 15.54
C ILE A 34 -6.54 4.86 14.92
N SER A 35 -6.19 4.89 13.63
CA SER A 35 -5.86 6.14 12.93
C SER A 35 -7.08 7.05 12.78
N GLU A 36 -6.94 8.33 13.14
CA GLU A 36 -8.01 9.33 13.10
C GLU A 36 -8.15 10.03 11.73
N PHE A 37 -7.55 9.47 10.69
CA PHE A 37 -7.57 9.97 9.31
C PHE A 37 -7.82 8.83 8.33
N PRO A 38 -8.24 9.12 7.07
CA PRO A 38 -8.51 8.07 6.10
C PRO A 38 -7.26 7.22 5.78
N THR A 39 -7.35 5.90 5.94
CA THR A 39 -6.26 4.93 5.65
C THR A 39 -6.52 4.09 4.40
N ASN A 40 -7.47 4.53 3.57
CA ASN A 40 -8.06 3.79 2.44
C ASN A 40 -7.24 3.87 1.13
N VAL A 41 -5.94 3.58 1.20
CA VAL A 41 -5.08 3.44 0.02
C VAL A 41 -4.66 1.98 -0.10
N PHE A 42 -5.07 1.32 -1.18
CA PHE A 42 -4.80 -0.10 -1.44
C PHE A 42 -3.33 -0.49 -1.27
N SER A 43 -2.40 0.34 -1.76
CA SER A 43 -0.96 0.03 -1.68
C SER A 43 -0.38 0.12 -0.26
N TRP A 44 -1.16 0.58 0.71
CA TRP A 44 -0.76 0.70 2.11
C TRP A 44 -1.22 -0.49 2.97
N TYR A 45 -2.05 -1.37 2.42
CA TYR A 45 -2.50 -2.56 3.14
C TYR A 45 -1.33 -3.52 3.35
N PHE A 46 -1.28 -4.14 4.52
CA PHE A 46 -0.18 -5.00 4.96
C PHE A 46 0.26 -6.05 3.93
N PRO A 47 -0.64 -6.82 3.27
CA PRO A 47 -0.23 -7.80 2.27
C PRO A 47 0.56 -7.19 1.10
N TYR A 48 0.23 -5.97 0.68
CA TYR A 48 0.94 -5.26 -0.39
C TYR A 48 2.28 -4.70 0.08
N LEU A 49 2.38 -4.26 1.33
CA LEU A 49 3.63 -3.83 1.94
C LEU A 49 4.60 -5.01 2.05
N TRP A 50 4.15 -6.10 2.68
CA TRP A 50 4.96 -7.29 2.92
C TRP A 50 5.40 -7.93 1.61
N SER A 51 4.49 -8.15 0.65
CA SER A 51 4.83 -8.74 -0.66
C SER A 51 5.77 -7.84 -1.47
N SER A 52 5.66 -6.51 -1.36
CA SER A 52 6.61 -5.59 -1.98
C SER A 52 8.01 -5.65 -1.36
N SER A 53 8.14 -6.08 -0.10
CA SER A 53 9.41 -6.25 0.61
C SER A 53 10.17 -7.53 0.20
N GLN A 54 9.50 -8.47 -0.46
CA GLN A 54 10.13 -9.71 -0.94
C GLN A 54 10.95 -9.49 -2.22
N SER A 55 10.87 -8.31 -2.84
CA SER A 55 11.65 -7.98 -4.02
C SER A 55 13.10 -7.64 -3.68
N SER A 56 14.05 -8.10 -4.51
CA SER A 56 15.48 -7.75 -4.38
C SER A 56 15.79 -6.25 -4.60
N ILE A 57 14.85 -5.49 -5.17
CA ILE A 57 15.06 -4.06 -5.46
C ILE A 57 14.68 -3.17 -4.27
N ARG A 58 13.94 -3.69 -3.29
CA ARG A 58 13.36 -2.89 -2.20
C ARG A 58 12.96 -3.72 -1.00
N LYS A 59 13.29 -3.20 0.17
CA LYS A 59 12.78 -3.66 1.47
C LYS A 59 11.81 -2.64 2.04
N ILE A 60 10.74 -3.13 2.65
CA ILE A 60 9.84 -2.32 3.48
C ILE A 60 10.28 -2.49 4.92
N ARG A 61 10.40 -1.37 5.61
CA ARG A 61 10.80 -1.30 7.02
C ARG A 61 9.83 -0.44 7.79
N TRP A 62 9.76 -0.63 9.09
CA TRP A 62 8.93 0.16 9.97
C TRP A 62 9.67 0.53 11.25
N SER A 63 9.17 1.56 11.93
CA SER A 63 9.62 1.98 13.26
C SER A 63 8.45 2.62 13.98
N MET A 64 8.50 2.60 15.31
CA MET A 64 7.63 3.43 16.15
C MET A 64 8.26 4.80 16.32
N PHE A 65 7.46 5.86 16.25
CA PHE A 65 7.87 7.22 16.59
C PHE A 65 6.67 8.00 17.10
N ASP A 66 6.77 8.53 18.32
CA ASP A 66 5.68 9.23 19.01
C ASP A 66 4.35 8.44 18.92
N ASP A 67 4.37 7.17 19.33
CA ASP A 67 3.23 6.25 19.25
C ASP A 67 2.59 6.08 17.87
N MET A 68 3.29 6.42 16.79
CA MET A 68 2.85 6.19 15.42
C MET A 68 3.75 5.17 14.73
N LEU A 69 3.12 4.26 13.98
CA LEU A 69 3.78 3.30 13.09
C LEU A 69 4.17 4.00 11.79
N VAL A 70 5.47 4.20 11.59
CA VAL A 70 6.04 4.84 10.39
C VAL A 70 6.60 3.77 9.46
N THR A 71 6.14 3.76 8.21
CA THR A 71 6.58 2.77 7.21
C THR A 71 7.48 3.41 6.15
N PHE A 72 8.67 2.84 6.02
CA PHE A 72 9.70 3.24 5.08
C PHE A 72 9.84 2.21 3.96
N ALA A 73 10.19 2.69 2.77
CA ALA A 73 10.79 1.87 1.74
C ALA A 73 12.26 2.20 1.59
N HIS A 74 13.06 1.14 1.63
CA HIS A 74 14.50 1.16 1.46
C HIS A 74 14.86 0.46 0.15
N THR A 75 15.40 1.19 -0.81
CA THR A 75 15.73 0.62 -2.12
C THR A 75 17.13 0.01 -2.13
N ARG A 76 17.43 -0.84 -3.12
CA ARG A 76 18.79 -1.38 -3.35
C ARG A 76 19.86 -0.29 -3.61
N ARG A 77 19.44 0.91 -4.01
CA ARG A 77 20.33 2.09 -4.16
C ARG A 77 20.51 2.87 -2.85
N ASP A 78 20.14 2.26 -1.73
CA ASP A 78 20.23 2.83 -0.39
C ASP A 78 19.47 4.18 -0.25
N ILE A 79 18.35 4.28 -0.97
CA ILE A 79 17.42 5.42 -0.88
C ILE A 79 16.30 5.06 0.08
N LEU A 80 16.01 5.95 1.03
CA LEU A 80 14.94 5.84 2.00
C LEU A 80 13.82 6.87 1.72
N TYR A 81 12.56 6.45 1.77
CA TYR A 81 11.40 7.33 1.69
C TYR A 81 10.22 6.69 2.42
N LEU A 82 9.16 7.46 2.67
CA LEU A 82 7.97 6.93 3.33
C LEU A 82 7.06 6.25 2.31
N TRP A 83 6.64 5.03 2.61
CA TRP A 83 5.72 4.31 1.73
C TRP A 83 4.28 4.83 1.87
N CYS A 84 3.89 5.17 3.09
CA CYS A 84 2.56 5.65 3.45
C CYS A 84 2.65 6.75 4.52
N LEU A 85 1.53 7.37 4.85
CA LEU A 85 1.46 8.22 6.03
C LEU A 85 1.67 7.38 7.31
N PRO A 86 2.19 7.98 8.40
CA PRO A 86 2.25 7.34 9.70
C PRO A 86 0.87 6.91 10.17
N PHE A 87 0.72 5.67 10.63
CA PHE A 87 -0.53 5.18 11.24
C PHE A 87 -0.45 5.32 12.75
N GLY A 88 -1.57 5.56 13.41
CA GLY A 88 -1.62 5.60 14.88
C GLY A 88 -2.57 6.66 15.42
N PRO A 89 -2.69 6.71 16.76
CA PRO A 89 -3.53 7.69 17.44
C PRO A 89 -2.95 9.08 17.27
N GLY A 90 -3.82 10.09 17.12
CA GLY A 90 -3.39 11.46 16.92
C GLY A 90 -4.13 12.16 15.80
N GLY A 91 -4.58 13.37 16.10
CA GLY A 91 -5.14 14.28 15.12
C GLY A 91 -4.10 14.84 14.15
N LEU A 92 -4.55 15.80 13.37
CA LEU A 92 -3.84 16.41 12.25
C LEU A 92 -2.43 16.91 12.61
N GLU A 93 -2.28 17.60 13.74
CA GLU A 93 -1.01 18.18 14.19
C GLU A 93 0.05 17.10 14.41
N LYS A 94 -0.33 16.01 15.08
CA LYS A 94 0.57 14.89 15.37
C LYS A 94 0.99 14.18 14.09
N VAL A 95 0.04 13.91 13.19
CA VAL A 95 0.34 13.32 11.87
C VAL A 95 1.33 14.19 11.09
N ILE A 96 1.14 15.51 11.07
CA ILE A 96 2.03 16.46 10.38
C ILE A 96 3.43 16.46 11.00
N GLU A 97 3.52 16.47 12.33
CA GLU A 97 4.79 16.44 13.05
C GLU A 97 5.57 15.15 12.76
N VAL A 98 4.95 13.99 12.96
CA VAL A 98 5.58 12.69 12.71
C VAL A 98 5.97 12.55 11.24
N LEU A 99 5.10 12.94 10.30
CA LEU A 99 5.40 12.94 8.87
C LEU A 99 6.63 13.81 8.56
N TYR A 100 6.68 15.03 9.11
CA TYR A 100 7.78 15.96 8.88
C TYR A 100 9.12 15.43 9.43
N GLN A 101 9.12 14.92 10.66
CA GLN A 101 10.33 14.34 11.28
C GLN A 101 10.80 13.10 10.51
N SER A 102 9.88 12.24 10.09
CA SER A 102 10.20 11.04 9.32
C SER A 102 10.79 11.38 7.94
N LEU A 103 10.30 12.43 7.28
CA LEU A 103 10.88 12.92 6.02
C LEU A 103 12.23 13.60 6.23
N LYS A 104 12.43 14.30 7.36
CA LYS A 104 13.76 14.82 7.75
C LYS A 104 14.77 13.70 7.95
N TYR A 105 14.38 12.63 8.63
CA TYR A 105 15.21 11.44 8.78
C TYR A 105 15.59 10.84 7.41
N CYS A 106 14.61 10.69 6.50
CA CYS A 106 14.89 10.28 5.13
C CYS A 106 15.84 11.25 4.39
N THR A 107 15.72 12.57 4.62
CA THR A 107 16.62 13.58 4.04
C THR A 107 18.06 13.33 4.48
N GLN A 108 18.27 13.08 5.77
CA GLN A 108 19.60 12.83 6.30
C GLN A 108 20.18 11.53 5.74
N TRP A 109 19.38 10.47 5.70
CA TRP A 109 19.76 9.18 5.09
C TRP A 109 20.19 9.34 3.62
N ASN A 110 19.49 10.20 2.88
CA ASN A 110 19.68 10.40 1.45
C ASN A 110 20.67 11.51 1.10
N LYS A 111 21.34 12.15 2.08
CA LYS A 111 22.06 13.43 1.90
C LYS A 111 23.05 13.40 0.72
N GLU A 112 23.77 12.31 0.53
CA GLU A 112 24.78 12.16 -0.53
C GLU A 112 24.21 11.69 -1.88
N LYS A 113 22.93 11.31 -1.91
CA LYS A 113 22.31 10.60 -3.04
C LYS A 113 21.46 11.51 -3.93
N GLY A 114 21.32 12.79 -3.58
CA GLY A 114 20.52 13.77 -4.33
C GLY A 114 19.01 13.46 -4.38
N PHE A 115 18.54 12.52 -3.56
CA PHE A 115 17.14 12.08 -3.57
C PHE A 115 16.30 12.87 -2.57
N LYS A 116 15.26 13.54 -3.07
CA LYS A 116 14.30 14.25 -2.22
C LYS A 116 13.40 13.24 -1.50
N PRO A 117 13.28 13.28 -0.17
CA PRO A 117 12.36 12.41 0.55
C PRO A 117 10.92 12.71 0.11
N MET A 118 10.08 11.69 0.13
CA MET A 118 8.67 11.83 -0.17
C MET A 118 7.87 10.78 0.59
N VAL A 119 6.58 11.05 0.78
CA VAL A 119 5.58 10.01 1.04
C VAL A 119 4.99 9.56 -0.29
N ARG A 120 5.00 8.26 -0.53
CA ARG A 120 4.47 7.69 -1.76
C ARG A 120 2.95 7.58 -1.68
N THR A 121 2.28 8.02 -2.75
CA THR A 121 0.85 7.79 -3.02
C THR A 121 -0.07 8.12 -1.84
N ILE A 122 -0.54 9.36 -1.77
CA ILE A 122 -1.68 9.76 -0.95
C ILE A 122 -2.90 9.93 -1.86
N ASN A 123 -4.09 9.58 -1.38
CA ASN A 123 -5.35 9.86 -2.09
C ASN A 123 -5.87 11.26 -1.74
N ASN A 124 -6.93 11.70 -2.43
CA ASN A 124 -7.52 13.03 -2.20
C ASN A 124 -8.04 13.21 -0.76
N PRO A 125 -8.82 12.26 -0.18
CA PRO A 125 -9.26 12.39 1.21
C PRO A 125 -8.13 12.61 2.23
N GLN A 126 -7.00 11.92 2.04
CA GLN A 126 -5.81 12.09 2.88
C GLN A 126 -5.15 13.45 2.66
N LEU A 127 -5.00 13.86 1.40
CA LEU A 127 -4.43 15.16 1.09
C LEU A 127 -5.29 16.29 1.67
N GLU A 128 -6.61 16.23 1.49
CA GLU A 128 -7.58 17.18 2.04
C GLU A 128 -7.50 17.22 3.56
N TYR A 129 -7.35 16.06 4.22
CA TYR A 129 -7.13 15.99 5.68
C TYR A 129 -5.85 16.76 6.07
N LEU A 130 -4.71 16.47 5.43
CA LEU A 130 -3.43 17.13 5.73
C LEU A 130 -3.46 18.64 5.44
N GLN A 131 -4.18 19.07 4.40
CA GLN A 131 -4.29 20.47 3.99
C GLN A 131 -5.13 21.33 4.94
N LYS A 132 -5.87 20.72 5.88
CA LYS A 132 -6.51 21.47 6.98
C LYS A 132 -5.47 22.14 7.88
N TYR A 133 -4.22 21.70 7.85
CA TYR A 133 -3.15 22.29 8.66
C TYR A 133 -2.67 23.58 8.03
N SER A 134 -2.80 24.70 8.76
CA SER A 134 -2.58 26.05 8.24
C SER A 134 -1.18 26.30 7.65
N ASN A 135 -0.17 25.55 8.08
CA ASN A 135 1.20 25.66 7.58
C ASN A 135 1.60 24.52 6.63
N PHE A 136 0.66 23.73 6.12
CA PHE A 136 0.95 22.57 5.26
C PHE A 136 1.84 22.95 4.07
N SER A 137 1.49 24.02 3.34
CA SER A 137 2.23 24.47 2.14
C SER A 137 3.62 25.05 2.44
N LYS A 138 3.91 25.39 3.70
CA LYS A 138 5.25 25.81 4.14
C LYS A 138 6.16 24.61 4.41
N LEU A 139 5.57 23.46 4.76
CA LEU A 139 6.30 22.25 5.12
C LEU A 139 6.41 21.26 3.96
N PHE A 140 5.39 21.20 3.11
CA PHE A 140 5.27 20.20 2.05
C PHE A 140 4.84 20.84 0.73
N TYR A 141 5.29 20.25 -0.37
CA TYR A 141 4.71 20.46 -1.69
C TYR A 141 4.11 19.15 -2.20
N THR A 142 3.09 19.25 -3.03
CA THR A 142 2.43 18.08 -3.62
C THR A 142 2.90 17.88 -5.05
N LYS A 143 3.02 16.63 -5.47
CA LYS A 143 3.26 16.26 -6.87
C LYS A 143 2.16 15.29 -7.29
N ARG A 144 1.36 15.69 -8.27
CA ARG A 144 0.30 14.83 -8.82
C ARG A 144 0.92 13.65 -9.55
N LEU A 145 0.44 12.45 -9.23
CA LEU A 145 0.76 11.23 -9.97
C LEU A 145 -0.42 10.87 -10.89
N ASN A 146 -0.11 10.26 -12.02
CA ASN A 146 -1.11 9.70 -12.92
C ASN A 146 -1.50 8.31 -12.40
N GLY A 147 -2.62 8.24 -11.70
CA GLY A 147 -3.18 7.00 -11.17
C GLY A 147 -4.59 7.24 -10.67
N ILE A 148 -5.48 6.25 -10.86
CA ILE A 148 -6.84 6.29 -10.36
C ILE A 148 -7.06 5.00 -9.59
N GLU A 149 -7.28 5.13 -8.28
CA GLU A 149 -7.81 4.06 -7.45
C GLU A 149 -9.34 4.12 -7.51
N ARG A 150 -9.98 2.99 -7.83
CA ARG A 150 -11.44 2.90 -7.91
C ARG A 150 -11.94 2.10 -6.72
N LEU A 151 -12.61 2.79 -5.80
CA LEU A 151 -13.29 2.16 -4.69
C LEU A 151 -14.71 1.78 -5.11
N HIS A 152 -15.07 0.52 -4.94
CA HIS A 152 -16.38 0.00 -5.28
C HIS A 152 -17.13 -0.40 -4.02
N SER A 153 -18.42 -0.07 -3.96
CA SER A 153 -19.30 -0.55 -2.90
C SER A 153 -19.52 -2.05 -3.04
N MET A 154 -19.29 -2.80 -1.95
CA MET A 154 -19.58 -4.23 -1.89
C MET A 154 -21.04 -4.53 -2.22
N LYS A 155 -21.97 -3.72 -1.72
CA LYS A 155 -23.40 -3.85 -2.06
C LYS A 155 -23.64 -3.76 -3.57
N ASN A 156 -22.95 -2.85 -4.25
CA ASN A 156 -23.08 -2.70 -5.70
C ASN A 156 -22.42 -3.85 -6.47
N LEU A 157 -21.30 -4.39 -5.97
CA LEU A 157 -20.65 -5.56 -6.59
C LEU A 157 -21.49 -6.84 -6.41
N LEU A 158 -22.22 -6.97 -5.30
CA LEU A 158 -23.11 -8.11 -5.05
C LEU A 158 -24.42 -8.03 -5.84
N THR A 159 -25.02 -6.84 -5.92
CA THR A 159 -26.35 -6.66 -6.54
C THR A 159 -26.29 -6.24 -8.01
N LEU A 160 -25.13 -5.75 -8.46
CA LEU A 160 -24.87 -5.24 -9.81
C LEU A 160 -26.04 -4.38 -10.34
N PRO A 161 -26.44 -3.30 -9.64
CA PRO A 161 -27.71 -2.64 -9.92
C PRO A 161 -27.65 -1.70 -11.13
N GLY A 162 -28.79 -1.40 -11.75
CA GLY A 162 -28.90 -0.32 -12.73
C GLY A 162 -28.23 -0.57 -14.10
N ARG A 163 -28.16 0.49 -14.91
CA ARG A 163 -27.66 0.45 -16.29
C ARG A 163 -26.14 0.31 -16.36
N ASP A 164 -25.42 0.92 -15.42
CA ASP A 164 -23.94 0.94 -15.40
C ASP A 164 -23.35 -0.47 -15.28
N PHE A 165 -24.01 -1.34 -14.52
CA PHE A 165 -23.63 -2.74 -14.37
C PHE A 165 -24.26 -3.68 -15.41
N GLY A 166 -25.11 -3.17 -16.31
CA GLY A 166 -25.79 -3.98 -17.33
C GLY A 166 -24.81 -4.72 -18.25
N LYS A 167 -23.70 -4.08 -18.61
CA LYS A 167 -22.61 -4.72 -19.39
C LYS A 167 -21.96 -5.87 -18.62
N ILE A 168 -21.79 -5.75 -17.31
CA ILE A 168 -21.19 -6.79 -16.46
C ILE A 168 -22.14 -7.99 -16.36
N ARG A 169 -23.43 -7.74 -16.06
CA ARG A 169 -24.46 -8.80 -16.02
C ARG A 169 -24.54 -9.58 -17.34
N ASN A 170 -24.49 -8.88 -18.47
CA ASN A 170 -24.50 -9.53 -19.79
C ASN A 170 -23.26 -10.39 -20.03
N LYS A 171 -22.07 -9.94 -19.59
CA LYS A 171 -20.84 -10.74 -19.66
C LYS A 171 -20.93 -11.99 -18.78
N MET A 172 -21.45 -11.87 -17.56
CA MET A 172 -21.65 -13.02 -16.65
C MET A 172 -22.63 -14.04 -17.26
N ARG A 173 -23.77 -13.58 -17.78
CA ARG A 173 -24.73 -14.45 -18.48
C ARG A 173 -24.11 -15.17 -19.67
N LYS A 174 -23.32 -14.45 -20.47
CA LYS A 174 -22.59 -15.05 -21.60
C LYS A 174 -21.57 -16.08 -21.14
N PHE A 175 -20.83 -15.79 -20.07
CA PHE A 175 -19.86 -16.71 -19.49
C PHE A 175 -20.54 -18.01 -19.04
N HIS A 176 -21.58 -17.93 -18.20
CA HIS A 176 -22.33 -19.10 -17.75
C HIS A 176 -22.99 -19.90 -18.88
N LYS A 177 -23.46 -19.23 -19.93
CA LYS A 177 -24.00 -19.91 -21.11
C LYS A 177 -22.91 -20.70 -21.86
N ASN A 178 -21.72 -20.13 -21.96
CA ASN A 178 -20.64 -20.68 -22.78
C ASN A 178 -19.77 -21.69 -22.02
N GLN A 179 -19.71 -21.60 -20.69
CA GLN A 179 -18.88 -22.42 -19.80
C GLN A 179 -19.75 -22.88 -18.62
N PRO A 180 -20.81 -23.67 -18.87
CA PRO A 180 -21.72 -24.12 -17.82
C PRO A 180 -21.06 -25.02 -16.77
N GLU A 181 -19.98 -25.70 -17.13
CA GLU A 181 -19.16 -26.57 -16.29
C GLU A 181 -18.16 -25.81 -15.41
N ALA A 182 -17.96 -24.51 -15.65
CA ALA A 182 -16.95 -23.74 -14.93
C ALA A 182 -17.26 -23.70 -13.43
N LEU A 183 -16.28 -24.06 -12.62
CA LEU A 183 -16.43 -24.21 -11.17
C LEU A 183 -15.55 -23.22 -10.44
N LEU A 184 -16.15 -22.45 -9.52
CA LEU A 184 -15.42 -21.53 -8.65
C LEU A 184 -15.25 -22.19 -7.29
N ARG A 185 -14.00 -22.37 -6.86
CA ARG A 185 -13.69 -22.95 -5.54
C ARG A 185 -12.55 -22.20 -4.86
N GLU A 186 -12.35 -22.48 -3.57
CA GLU A 186 -11.19 -21.97 -2.85
C GLU A 186 -9.91 -22.62 -3.38
N PHE A 187 -8.83 -21.83 -3.35
CA PHE A 187 -7.48 -22.30 -3.68
C PHE A 187 -7.04 -23.41 -2.72
N GLU A 188 -6.46 -24.45 -3.30
CA GLU A 188 -5.76 -25.52 -2.61
C GLU A 188 -4.28 -25.49 -2.96
N GLN A 189 -3.43 -26.02 -2.08
CA GLN A 189 -1.98 -25.96 -2.27
C GLN A 189 -1.51 -26.64 -3.58
N GLN A 190 -2.25 -27.64 -4.06
CA GLN A 190 -2.00 -28.32 -5.33
C GLN A 190 -2.22 -27.44 -6.57
N ASP A 191 -2.97 -26.33 -6.44
CA ASP A 191 -3.20 -25.38 -7.55
C ASP A 191 -2.00 -24.47 -7.78
N TYR A 192 -1.04 -24.45 -6.86
CA TYR A 192 0.05 -23.47 -6.86
C TYR A 192 0.85 -23.50 -8.17
N ASP A 193 1.24 -24.69 -8.61
CA ASP A 193 2.06 -24.84 -9.82
C ASP A 193 1.28 -24.42 -11.08
N ALA A 194 0.00 -24.76 -11.17
CA ALA A 194 -0.86 -24.33 -12.27
C ALA A 194 -1.04 -22.80 -12.30
N LEU A 195 -1.11 -22.15 -11.14
CA LEU A 195 -1.15 -20.68 -11.05
C LEU A 195 0.17 -20.02 -11.47
N LEU A 196 1.31 -20.66 -11.20
CA LEU A 196 2.61 -20.19 -11.70
C LEU A 196 2.69 -20.31 -13.22
N GLU A 197 2.24 -21.43 -13.79
CA GLU A 197 2.14 -21.61 -15.24
C GLU A 197 1.24 -20.56 -15.90
N LEU A 198 0.09 -20.26 -15.28
CA LEU A 198 -0.81 -19.21 -15.74
C LEU A 198 -0.13 -17.83 -15.73
N GLN A 199 0.65 -17.54 -14.68
CA GLN A 199 1.43 -16.30 -14.62
C GLN A 199 2.48 -16.23 -15.73
N ASP A 200 3.19 -17.32 -16.00
CA ASP A 200 4.20 -17.38 -17.06
C ASP A 200 3.56 -17.23 -18.45
N TYR A 201 2.42 -17.90 -18.68
CA TYR A 201 1.62 -17.70 -19.88
C TYR A 201 1.21 -16.23 -20.03
N TRP A 202 0.71 -15.60 -18.97
CA TRP A 202 0.38 -14.17 -18.97
C TRP A 202 1.60 -13.32 -19.34
N ASN A 203 2.74 -13.51 -18.67
CA ASN A 203 3.97 -12.75 -18.90
C ASN A 203 4.45 -12.86 -20.36
N ASN A 204 4.36 -14.06 -20.93
CA ASN A 204 4.82 -14.36 -22.29
C ASN A 204 3.86 -13.90 -23.40
N THR A 205 2.59 -13.69 -23.07
CA THR A 205 1.55 -13.24 -24.01
C THR A 205 1.18 -11.78 -23.74
N THR A 206 0.21 -11.56 -22.86
CA THR A 206 -0.46 -10.29 -22.59
C THR A 206 0.46 -9.33 -21.82
N GLY A 207 1.31 -9.84 -20.95
CA GLY A 207 2.29 -9.07 -20.17
C GLY A 207 3.28 -8.28 -21.03
N LYS A 208 3.62 -8.77 -22.24
CA LYS A 208 4.46 -8.04 -23.20
C LYS A 208 3.79 -6.75 -23.69
N LYS A 209 2.46 -6.76 -23.85
CA LYS A 209 1.66 -5.58 -24.23
C LYS A 209 1.42 -4.66 -23.04
N TYR A 210 1.18 -5.23 -21.85
CA TYR A 210 0.86 -4.48 -20.64
C TYR A 210 2.01 -4.48 -19.62
N LYS A 211 3.21 -4.10 -20.05
CA LYS A 211 4.46 -4.12 -19.26
C LYS A 211 4.40 -3.38 -17.90
N ARG A 212 3.40 -2.52 -17.70
CA ARG A 212 3.18 -1.78 -16.45
C ARG A 212 2.46 -2.59 -15.37
N ILE A 213 1.83 -3.70 -15.73
CA ILE A 213 1.24 -4.66 -14.78
C ILE A 213 2.40 -5.51 -14.28
N TYR A 214 3.05 -5.02 -13.23
CA TYR A 214 4.15 -5.70 -12.57
C TYR A 214 3.67 -6.24 -11.23
N ASP A 215 3.40 -7.54 -11.20
CA ASP A 215 2.96 -8.23 -9.98
C ASP A 215 3.72 -9.52 -9.73
N SER A 216 4.81 -9.80 -10.46
CA SER A 216 5.42 -11.14 -10.48
C SER A 216 5.79 -11.65 -9.08
N VAL A 217 6.64 -10.91 -8.38
CA VAL A 217 7.05 -11.26 -7.00
C VAL A 217 5.83 -11.26 -6.07
N ARG A 218 4.94 -10.28 -6.21
CA ARG A 218 3.82 -10.14 -5.27
C ARG A 218 2.79 -11.24 -5.40
N TYR A 219 2.47 -11.63 -6.63
CA TYR A 219 1.53 -12.69 -6.94
C TYR A 219 2.00 -14.01 -6.33
N CYS A 220 3.25 -14.41 -6.59
CA CYS A 220 3.82 -15.64 -6.06
C CYS A 220 3.85 -15.64 -4.52
N GLU A 221 4.33 -14.55 -3.93
CA GLU A 221 4.44 -14.43 -2.47
C GLU A 221 3.07 -14.37 -1.79
N THR A 222 2.09 -13.72 -2.41
CA THR A 222 0.73 -13.62 -1.86
C THR A 222 0.02 -14.97 -1.89
N ILE A 223 0.13 -15.74 -2.97
CA ILE A 223 -0.46 -17.08 -3.05
C ILE A 223 0.25 -18.03 -2.07
N LYS A 224 1.58 -18.05 -2.09
CA LYS A 224 2.39 -18.93 -1.24
C LYS A 224 2.11 -18.72 0.25
N HIS A 225 1.81 -17.48 0.66
CA HIS A 225 1.60 -17.12 2.07
C HIS A 225 0.15 -16.74 2.41
N PHE A 226 -0.82 -17.14 1.58
CA PHE A 226 -2.21 -16.69 1.68
C PHE A 226 -2.84 -16.89 3.06
N GLN A 227 -2.58 -18.03 3.73
CA GLN A 227 -3.09 -18.32 5.07
C GLN A 227 -2.56 -17.32 6.11
N LYS A 228 -1.24 -17.04 6.09
CA LYS A 228 -0.61 -16.08 7.02
C LYS A 228 -1.05 -14.65 6.74
N LEU A 229 -1.39 -14.34 5.49
CA LEU A 229 -1.95 -13.06 5.09
C LEU A 229 -3.46 -12.95 5.38
N GLN A 230 -4.12 -14.06 5.72
CA GLN A 230 -5.58 -14.21 5.81
C GLN A 230 -6.29 -13.78 4.52
N HIS A 231 -5.76 -14.22 3.38
CA HIS A 231 -6.37 -14.01 2.08
C HIS A 231 -7.30 -15.16 1.71
N LEU A 232 -8.47 -14.81 1.18
CA LEU A 232 -9.30 -15.75 0.42
C LEU A 232 -8.86 -15.70 -1.04
N ILE A 233 -8.41 -16.84 -1.56
CA ILE A 233 -8.06 -16.99 -2.98
C ILE A 233 -9.08 -17.93 -3.60
N LEU A 234 -9.65 -17.51 -4.73
CA LEU A 234 -10.61 -18.29 -5.50
C LEU A 234 -9.98 -18.66 -6.83
N VAL A 235 -10.11 -19.93 -7.23
CA VAL A 235 -9.69 -20.45 -8.52
C VAL A 235 -10.91 -20.88 -9.32
N MET A 236 -10.79 -20.76 -10.64
CA MET A 236 -11.82 -21.15 -11.58
C MET A 236 -11.27 -22.24 -12.48
N GLU A 237 -11.95 -23.38 -12.50
CA GLU A 237 -11.66 -24.56 -13.34
C GLU A 237 -12.66 -24.65 -14.48
#